data_AF-A0A925Z9E8-F1
#
_entry.id   AF-A0A925Z9E8-F1
#
_cell.length_a   1.000
_cell.length_b   1.000
_cell.length_c   1.000
_cell.angle_alpha   90.00
_cell.angle_beta   90.00
_cell.angle_gamma   90.00
#
_symmetry.space_group_name_H-M   'P 1'
#
loop_
_entity.id
_entity.type
_entity.pdbx_description
1 polymer ?
#
loop_
_entity_poly.entity_id
_entity_poly.type
_entity_poly.pdbx_seq_one_letter_code
_entity_poly.pdbx_strand_id
1 'polypeptide(L)'
;REKIVADISARFVCIADESKLVTTLGRFPLPIEVIPMAAEQVARRLRALGGEPVLRAGVVTDNGGQIVDVRGLSISDPVALECEINQWPGVIGVGIFARHKASVCLLGTAQGVRTLTFGHEPEIQPLKSA
;
A
#
# COMPACT_ATOMS: atom_id res chain seq x y z
N ARG A 1 2.11 8.71 -5.60
CA ARG A 1 1.51 10.00 -5.16
C ARG A 1 0.84 9.91 -3.79
N GLU A 2 -0.15 9.04 -3.58
CA GLU A 2 -0.96 8.98 -2.35
C GLU A 2 -0.13 8.78 -1.07
N LYS A 3 0.87 7.89 -1.09
CA LYS A 3 1.74 7.65 0.07
C LYS A 3 2.56 8.88 0.49
N ILE A 4 2.98 9.71 -0.46
CA ILE A 4 3.67 10.98 -0.19
C ILE A 4 2.72 11.95 0.52
N VAL A 5 1.48 12.05 0.04
CA VAL A 5 0.47 12.92 0.67
C VAL A 5 0.14 12.42 2.08
N ALA A 6 0.04 11.11 2.28
CA ALA A 6 -0.23 10.52 3.60
C ALA A 6 0.89 10.79 4.60
N ASP A 7 2.16 10.73 4.17
CA ASP A 7 3.33 11.00 5.02
C ASP A 7 3.38 12.45 5.55
N ILE A 8 3.10 13.43 4.68
CA ILE A 8 3.11 14.85 5.07
C ILE A 8 1.83 15.31 5.77
N SER A 9 0.82 14.45 5.87
CA SER A 9 -0.48 14.80 6.45
C SER A 9 -0.46 14.65 7.96
N ALA A 10 -0.92 15.68 8.69
CA ALA A 10 -1.12 15.59 10.14
C ALA A 10 -2.15 14.51 10.52
N ARG A 11 -3.07 14.18 9.60
CA ARG A 11 -4.11 13.18 9.81
C ARG A 11 -4.49 12.47 8.52
N PHE A 12 -4.40 11.14 8.51
CA PHE A 12 -4.97 10.32 7.45
C PHE A 12 -6.34 9.78 7.89
N VAL A 13 -7.39 10.20 7.17
CA VAL A 13 -8.75 9.67 7.27
C VAL A 13 -9.05 8.78 6.06
N CYS A 14 -9.31 7.50 6.29
CA CYS A 14 -9.74 6.55 5.27
C CYS A 14 -11.28 6.58 5.15
N ILE A 15 -11.80 6.49 3.94
CA ILE A 15 -13.23 6.35 3.67
C ILE A 15 -13.40 5.11 2.80
N ALA A 16 -14.24 4.18 3.25
CA ALA A 16 -14.44 2.91 2.57
C ALA A 16 -15.83 2.34 2.89
N ASP A 17 -16.31 1.42 2.05
CA ASP A 17 -17.49 0.62 2.36
C ASP A 17 -17.13 -0.64 3.17
N GLU A 18 -18.12 -1.26 3.81
CA GLU A 18 -17.93 -2.42 4.68
C GLU A 18 -17.22 -3.61 3.99
N SER A 19 -17.33 -3.77 2.66
CA SER A 19 -16.63 -4.84 1.93
C SER A 19 -15.10 -4.75 1.98
N LYS A 20 -14.57 -3.57 2.34
CA LYS A 20 -13.12 -3.32 2.44
C LYS A 20 -12.55 -3.67 3.80
N LEU A 21 -13.39 -3.88 4.82
CA LEU A 21 -12.93 -4.27 6.15
C LEU A 21 -12.59 -5.77 6.16
N VAL A 22 -11.31 -6.07 6.35
CA VAL A 22 -10.79 -7.45 6.42
C VAL A 22 -9.92 -7.62 7.66
N THR A 23 -9.86 -8.86 8.17
CA THR A 23 -8.96 -9.22 9.28
C THR A 23 -7.50 -9.33 8.85
N THR A 24 -7.26 -9.79 7.62
CA THR A 24 -5.92 -9.96 7.04
C THR A 24 -5.88 -9.38 5.63
N LEU A 25 -4.83 -8.60 5.32
CA LEU A 25 -4.61 -8.05 3.98
C LEU A 25 -4.17 -9.14 2.99
N GLY A 26 -4.47 -8.94 1.71
CA GLY A 26 -4.03 -9.83 0.62
C GLY A 26 -5.15 -10.44 -0.23
N ARG A 27 -6.42 -10.34 0.20
CA ARG A 27 -7.58 -10.71 -0.64
C ARG A 27 -7.66 -9.87 -1.91
N PHE A 28 -7.42 -8.57 -1.79
CA PHE A 28 -7.31 -7.68 -2.94
C PHE A 28 -5.87 -7.74 -3.48
N PRO A 29 -5.65 -7.78 -4.81
CA PRO A 29 -4.31 -7.81 -5.37
C PRO A 29 -3.48 -6.64 -4.87
N LEU A 30 -2.26 -6.90 -4.39
CA LEU A 30 -1.35 -5.85 -3.93
C LEU A 30 -0.69 -5.18 -5.16
N PRO A 31 -0.95 -3.90 -5.46
CA PRO A 31 -0.26 -3.20 -6.54
C PRO A 31 1.16 -2.81 -6.11
N ILE A 32 2.12 -3.03 -6.99
CA ILE A 32 3.52 -2.61 -6.82
C ILE A 32 3.93 -1.85 -8.07
N GLU A 33 4.28 -0.59 -7.91
CA GLU A 33 4.81 0.26 -8.97
C GLU A 33 6.31 -0.02 -9.14
N VAL A 34 6.73 -0.31 -10.37
CA VAL A 34 8.09 -0.71 -10.72
C VAL A 34 8.60 0.02 -11.95
N ILE A 35 9.91 0.19 -12.04
CA ILE A 35 10.57 0.63 -13.26
C ILE A 35 10.41 -0.48 -14.33
N PRO A 36 10.09 -0.15 -15.60
CA PRO A 36 9.81 -1.15 -16.63
C PRO A 36 10.89 -2.24 -16.78
N MET A 37 12.18 -1.87 -16.73
CA MET A 37 13.28 -2.83 -16.85
C MET A 37 13.36 -3.85 -15.70
N ALA A 38 12.76 -3.55 -14.54
CA ALA A 38 12.82 -4.37 -13.34
C ALA A 38 11.58 -5.25 -13.14
N ALA A 39 10.53 -5.09 -13.95
CA ALA A 39 9.23 -5.74 -13.75
C ALA A 39 9.34 -7.27 -13.59
N GLU A 40 10.10 -7.94 -14.47
CA GLU A 40 10.28 -9.39 -14.40
C GLU A 40 11.10 -9.84 -13.18
N GLN A 41 12.11 -9.06 -12.77
CA GLN A 41 12.88 -9.38 -11.56
C GLN A 41 12.00 -9.27 -10.31
N VAL A 42 11.24 -8.19 -10.19
CA VAL A 42 10.33 -7.98 -9.07
C VAL A 42 9.25 -9.06 -9.06
N ALA A 43 8.68 -9.40 -10.22
CA ALA A 43 7.73 -10.52 -10.34
C ALA A 43 8.32 -11.86 -9.87
N ARG A 44 9.59 -12.18 -10.20
CA ARG A 44 10.24 -13.40 -9.68
C ARG A 44 10.34 -13.41 -8.15
N ARG A 45 10.70 -12.28 -7.53
CA ARG A 45 10.76 -12.17 -6.06
C ARG A 45 9.38 -12.35 -5.43
N LEU A 46 8.35 -11.76 -6.03
CA LEU A 46 6.96 -11.89 -5.56
C LEU A 46 6.45 -13.33 -5.65
N ARG A 47 6.82 -14.05 -6.71
CA ARG A 47 6.57 -15.50 -6.83
C ARG A 47 7.25 -16.28 -5.71
N ALA A 48 8.48 -15.94 -5.35
CA ALA A 48 9.20 -16.59 -4.25
C ALA A 48 8.55 -16.33 -2.87
N LEU A 49 7.81 -15.23 -2.71
CA LEU A 49 6.97 -14.97 -1.54
C LEU A 49 5.61 -15.70 -1.56
N GLY A 50 5.35 -16.55 -2.57
CA GLY A 50 4.08 -17.25 -2.74
C GLY A 50 2.99 -16.44 -3.44
N GLY A 51 3.34 -15.27 -3.99
CA GLY A 51 2.40 -14.43 -4.74
C GLY A 51 2.27 -14.81 -6.21
N GLU A 52 1.18 -14.38 -6.82
CA GLU A 52 0.89 -14.49 -8.25
C GLU A 52 0.94 -13.09 -8.89
N PRO A 53 2.11 -12.62 -9.33
CA PRO A 53 2.26 -11.31 -9.95
C PRO A 53 1.73 -11.31 -11.38
N VAL A 54 0.95 -10.28 -11.70
CA VAL A 54 0.41 -10.01 -13.04
C VAL A 54 0.72 -8.57 -13.40
N LEU A 55 1.40 -8.37 -14.52
CA LEU A 55 1.61 -7.03 -15.06
C LEU A 55 0.26 -6.42 -15.47
N ARG A 56 -0.04 -5.21 -15.01
CA ARG A 56 -1.25 -4.48 -15.37
C ARG A 56 -1.11 -3.92 -16.79
N ALA A 57 -1.65 -4.64 -17.76
CA ALA A 57 -1.53 -4.31 -19.17
C ALA A 57 -2.12 -2.93 -19.51
N GLY A 58 -1.42 -2.18 -20.37
CA GLY A 58 -1.88 -0.88 -20.87
C GLY A 58 -1.84 0.26 -19.86
N VAL A 59 -1.28 0.05 -18.66
CA VAL A 59 -1.17 1.07 -17.62
C VAL A 59 0.28 1.53 -17.47
N VAL A 60 0.47 2.84 -17.59
CA VAL A 60 1.71 3.54 -17.25
C VAL A 60 1.34 4.59 -16.21
N THR A 61 2.08 4.64 -15.11
CA THR A 61 1.86 5.61 -14.02
C THR A 61 2.39 6.99 -14.40
N ASP A 62 2.02 8.01 -13.62
CA ASP A 62 2.52 9.39 -13.79
C ASP A 62 4.06 9.48 -13.70
N ASN A 63 4.72 8.52 -13.02
CA ASN A 63 6.18 8.46 -12.89
C ASN A 63 6.85 7.63 -14.00
N GLY A 64 6.09 7.18 -15.02
CA GLY A 64 6.59 6.30 -16.07
C GLY A 64 6.79 4.84 -15.64
N GLY A 65 6.36 4.48 -14.43
CA GLY A 65 6.41 3.11 -13.91
C GLY A 65 5.30 2.23 -14.46
N GLN A 66 5.49 0.92 -14.34
CA GLN A 66 4.47 -0.11 -14.56
C GLN A 66 3.92 -0.61 -13.22
N ILE A 67 2.72 -1.20 -13.24
CA ILE A 67 2.12 -1.80 -12.04
C ILE A 67 2.13 -3.32 -12.18
N VAL A 68 2.67 -4.00 -11.18
CA VAL A 68 2.54 -5.44 -10.98
C VAL A 68 1.53 -5.69 -9.86
N ASP A 69 0.40 -6.30 -10.19
CA ASP A 69 -0.62 -6.70 -9.23
C ASP A 69 -0.34 -8.10 -8.70
N VAL A 70 -0.28 -8.26 -7.38
CA VAL A 70 0.10 -9.54 -6.76
C VAL A 70 -1.07 -10.15 -6.03
N ARG A 71 -1.53 -11.31 -6.50
CA ARG A 71 -2.57 -12.12 -5.83
C ARG A 71 -1.94 -13.21 -4.95
N GLY A 72 -2.77 -13.88 -4.15
CA GLY A 72 -2.38 -15.08 -3.40
C GLY A 72 -1.58 -14.83 -2.12
N LEU A 73 -1.24 -13.58 -1.80
CA LEU A 73 -0.55 -13.25 -0.55
C LEU A 73 -1.53 -13.26 0.64
N SER A 74 -1.05 -13.74 1.77
CA SER A 74 -1.65 -13.51 3.09
C SER A 74 -0.67 -12.67 3.90
N ILE A 75 -1.00 -11.41 4.15
CA ILE A 75 -0.07 -10.42 4.71
C ILE A 75 -0.32 -10.30 6.21
N SER A 76 0.38 -11.12 6.99
CA SER A 76 0.28 -11.15 8.46
C SER A 76 1.06 -10.03 9.16
N ASP A 77 2.19 -9.61 8.57
CA ASP A 77 2.95 -8.44 9.01
C ASP A 77 3.07 -7.41 7.88
N PRO A 78 2.08 -6.50 7.76
CA PRO A 78 2.08 -5.49 6.73
C PRO A 78 3.26 -4.51 6.81
N VAL A 79 3.78 -4.23 8.01
CA VAL A 79 4.90 -3.29 8.19
C VAL A 79 6.18 -3.92 7.68
N ALA A 80 6.48 -5.16 8.07
CA ALA A 80 7.67 -5.86 7.61
C ALA A 80 7.65 -6.05 6.09
N LEU A 81 6.52 -6.47 5.52
CA LEU A 81 6.40 -6.66 4.07
C LEU A 81 6.53 -5.34 3.30
N GLU A 82 5.92 -4.26 3.79
CA GLU A 82 6.08 -2.92 3.20
C GLU A 82 7.55 -2.49 3.20
N CYS A 83 8.24 -2.62 4.34
CA CYS A 83 9.64 -2.25 4.48
C CYS A 83 10.54 -3.05 3.54
N GLU A 84 10.36 -4.38 3.48
CA GLU A 84 11.16 -5.28 2.66
C GLU A 84 11.00 -4.98 1.16
N ILE A 85 9.76 -4.90 0.65
CA ILE A 85 9.52 -4.68 -0.79
C ILE A 85 10.06 -3.33 -1.24
N ASN A 86 9.97 -2.28 -0.41
CA ASN A 86 10.52 -0.97 -0.73
C ASN A 86 12.05 -0.97 -0.88
N GLN A 87 12.77 -1.98 -0.37
CA GLN A 87 14.23 -2.10 -0.56
C GLN A 87 14.62 -2.78 -1.88
N TRP A 88 13.67 -3.30 -2.65
CA TRP A 88 14.00 -4.04 -3.86
C TRP A 88 14.39 -3.10 -5.01
N PRO A 89 15.55 -3.32 -5.66
CA PRO A 89 15.95 -2.52 -6.81
C PRO A 89 14.89 -2.52 -7.91
N GLY A 90 14.50 -1.32 -8.34
CA GLY A 90 13.49 -1.11 -9.38
C GLY A 90 12.05 -1.02 -8.87
N VAL A 91 11.78 -1.19 -7.57
CA VAL A 91 10.49 -0.82 -6.97
C VAL A 91 10.45 0.70 -6.79
N ILE A 92 9.37 1.32 -7.28
CA ILE A 92 9.07 2.74 -7.07
C ILE A 92 8.20 2.89 -5.81
N GLY A 93 7.24 1.98 -5.61
CA GLY A 93 6.44 1.95 -4.38
C GLY A 93 5.50 0.76 -4.28
N VAL A 94 5.23 0.33 -3.05
CA VAL A 94 4.28 -0.74 -2.71
C VAL A 94 2.95 -0.18 -2.21
N GLY A 95 1.82 -0.78 -2.62
CA GLY A 95 0.46 -0.40 -2.24
C GLY A 95 0.03 -0.74 -0.80
N ILE A 96 0.97 -0.97 0.12
CA ILE A 96 0.69 -1.16 1.55
C ILE A 96 0.86 0.18 2.27
N PHE A 97 -0.09 0.57 3.13
CA PHE A 97 0.00 1.77 3.98
C PHE A 97 0.05 1.34 5.46
N ALA A 98 1.13 0.64 5.85
CA ALA A 98 1.25 0.10 7.21
C ALA A 98 2.05 1.05 8.11
N ARG A 99 3.13 1.64 7.60
CA ARG A 99 3.88 2.70 8.30
C ARG A 99 3.07 3.98 8.44
N HIS A 100 2.43 4.41 7.34
CA HIS A 100 1.57 5.60 7.29
C HIS A 100 0.10 5.18 7.25
N LYS A 101 -0.33 4.45 8.28
CA LYS A 101 -1.70 3.93 8.38
C LYS A 101 -2.71 5.04 8.67
N ALA A 102 -3.97 4.78 8.33
CA ALA A 102 -5.06 5.69 8.67
C ALA A 102 -5.22 5.81 10.19
N SER A 103 -5.39 7.04 10.67
CA SER A 103 -5.73 7.34 12.07
C SER A 103 -7.21 7.10 12.36
N VAL A 104 -8.06 7.34 11.37
CA VAL A 104 -9.51 7.15 11.41
C VAL A 104 -9.99 6.54 10.11
N CYS A 105 -10.98 5.65 10.18
CA CYS A 105 -11.73 5.18 9.03
C CYS A 105 -13.22 5.48 9.22
N LEU A 106 -13.83 6.10 8.21
CA LEU A 106 -15.28 6.27 8.09
C LEU A 106 -15.81 5.15 7.20
N LEU A 107 -16.41 4.15 7.83
CA LEU A 107 -16.87 2.94 7.14
C LEU A 107 -18.36 3.05 6.83
N GLY A 108 -18.71 3.09 5.55
CA GLY A 108 -20.11 3.03 5.10
C GLY A 108 -20.69 1.63 5.29
N THR A 109 -21.75 1.52 6.09
CA THR A 109 -22.51 0.29 6.35
C THR A 109 -23.98 0.49 5.96
N ALA A 110 -24.76 -0.59 5.89
CA ALA A 110 -26.20 -0.50 5.66
C ALA A 110 -26.95 0.26 6.78
N GLN A 111 -26.36 0.34 7.99
CA GLN A 111 -26.92 1.04 9.16
C GLN A 111 -26.40 2.49 9.30
N GLY A 112 -25.63 2.99 8.33
CA GLY A 112 -25.02 4.31 8.35
C GLY A 112 -23.49 4.25 8.43
N VAL A 113 -22.86 5.37 8.81
CA VAL A 113 -21.40 5.46 8.87
C VAL A 113 -20.89 5.03 10.25
N ARG A 114 -20.00 4.03 10.28
CA ARG A 114 -19.29 3.60 11.48
C ARG A 114 -17.89 4.21 11.50
N THR A 115 -17.55 4.91 12.57
CA THR A 115 -16.20 5.47 12.76
C THR A 115 -15.30 4.47 13.47
N LEU A 116 -14.18 4.13 12.85
CA LEU A 116 -13.09 3.34 13.44
C LEU A 116 -11.90 4.26 13.74
N THR A 117 -11.27 4.10 14.89
CA THR A 117 -10.08 4.88 15.28
C THR A 117 -8.92 3.94 15.55
N PHE A 118 -7.78 4.21 14.92
CA PHE A 118 -6.56 3.44 15.05
C PHE A 118 -5.51 4.38 15.62
N GLY A 119 -5.24 4.30 16.92
CA GLY A 119 -4.41 5.27 17.63
C GLY A 119 -3.06 5.54 16.95
N HIS A 120 -2.76 6.83 16.78
CA HIS A 120 -1.42 7.39 16.60
C HIS A 120 -1.49 8.86 17.04
N GLU A 121 -0.75 9.23 18.10
CA GLU A 121 -0.32 10.61 18.27
C GLU A 121 0.82 10.83 17.27
N PRO A 122 0.72 11.78 16.33
CA PRO A 122 1.78 12.00 15.35
C PRO A 122 3.01 12.60 16.02
N GLU A 123 4.13 11.88 15.99
CA GLU A 123 5.45 12.47 16.24
C GLU A 123 5.85 13.20 14.96
N ILE A 124 5.42 14.47 14.84
CA ILE A 124 5.80 15.33 13.70
C ILE A 124 7.29 15.61 13.82
N GLN A 125 8.11 14.90 13.05
CA GLN A 125 9.53 15.24 12.94
C GLN A 125 9.62 16.52 12.09
N PRO A 126 10.04 17.66 12.66
CA PRO A 126 10.09 18.91 11.92
C PRO A 126 11.01 18.75 10.72
N LEU A 127 10.57 19.22 9.54
CA LEU A 127 11.45 19.36 8.38
C LEU A 127 12.68 20.18 8.82
N LYS A 128 13.84 19.51 8.89
CA LYS A 128 15.11 20.22 9.04
C LYS A 128 15.29 21.03 7.76
N SER A 129 15.15 22.35 7.89
CA SER A 129 15.55 23.31 6.88
C SER A 129 17.01 23.04 6.49
N ALA A 130 17.23 22.75 5.21
CA ALA A 130 18.56 22.76 4.59
C ALA A 130 19.09 24.20 4.47
#